data_AF-I8V273-F1
#
_entry.id   AF-I8V273-F1
#
_cell.length_a   1.000
_cell.length_b   1.000
_cell.length_c   1.000
_cell.angle_alpha   90.00
_cell.angle_beta   90.00
_cell.angle_gamma   90.00
#
_symmetry.space_group_name_H-M   'P 1'
#
loop_
_entity.id
_entity.type
_entity.pdbx_description
1 polymer ?
#
loop_
_entity_poly.entity_id
_entity_poly.type
_entity_poly.pdbx_seq_one_letter_code
_entity_poly.pdbx_strand_id
1 'polypeptide(L)'
;MKYIIRILIFLAVFLSFASCSQQQNPNALLIQADSFMEEYPDSALHILESIETQQLSAQADRAYYALLLTQARDKNYIVQTDDSLIRTAVQYYDSVGDVQMQAKAYYYKGAIYRDANLCGEAIKEYLTAIPFAEKAENTKLLGLIYNQAGYLYYLQDLLEQADSIYQLTEKLAIQQNDTSLWADALSFQGKINIFKFRK
;
A
#
# COMPACT_ATOMS: atom_id res chain seq x y z
N MET A 1 8.08 61.30 -17.28
CA MET A 1 9.16 60.28 -17.22
C MET A 1 9.47 59.79 -15.80
N LYS A 2 9.78 60.67 -14.84
CA LYS A 2 10.15 60.25 -13.45
C LYS A 2 9.08 59.40 -12.73
N TYR A 3 7.79 59.67 -12.95
CA TYR A 3 6.69 58.90 -12.35
C TYR A 3 6.52 57.50 -12.95
N ILE A 4 6.71 57.36 -14.27
CA ILE A 4 6.63 56.06 -14.96
C ILE A 4 7.77 55.14 -14.48
N ILE A 5 8.97 55.69 -14.29
CA ILE A 5 10.12 54.94 -13.74
C ILE A 5 9.83 54.46 -12.31
N ARG A 6 9.20 55.29 -11.47
CA ARG A 6 8.81 54.89 -10.10
C ARG A 6 7.74 53.80 -10.09
N ILE A 7 6.76 53.86 -10.99
CA ILE A 7 5.72 52.83 -11.13
C ILE A 7 6.34 51.49 -11.57
N LEU A 8 7.27 51.52 -12.53
CA LEU A 8 7.96 50.31 -13.00
C LEU A 8 8.82 49.66 -11.91
N ILE A 9 9.51 50.46 -11.08
CA ILE A 9 10.28 49.95 -9.94
C ILE A 9 9.35 49.31 -8.90
N PHE A 10 8.21 49.94 -8.60
CA PHE A 10 7.23 49.38 -7.67
C PHE A 10 6.63 48.07 -8.18
N LEU A 11 6.33 47.97 -9.48
CA LEU A 11 5.82 46.75 -10.11
C LEU A 11 6.86 45.62 -10.08
N ALA A 12 8.13 45.93 -10.34
CA ALA A 12 9.22 44.96 -10.29
C ALA A 12 9.44 44.41 -8.88
N VAL A 13 9.35 45.26 -7.86
CA VAL A 13 9.44 44.85 -6.45
C VAL A 13 8.24 43.98 -6.04
N PHE A 14 7.03 44.31 -6.50
CA PHE A 14 5.83 43.50 -6.23
C PHE A 14 5.88 42.12 -6.91
N LEU A 15 6.42 42.04 -8.13
CA LEU A 15 6.64 40.79 -8.85
C LEU A 15 7.71 39.90 -8.19
N SER A 16 8.70 40.48 -7.49
CA SER A 16 9.69 39.71 -6.72
C SER A 16 9.16 39.10 -5.41
N PHE A 17 8.00 39.53 -4.89
CA PHE A 17 7.35 38.90 -3.73
C PHE A 17 6.38 37.77 -4.10
N ALA A 18 6.06 37.58 -5.39
CA ALA A 18 5.20 36.50 -5.86
C ALA A 18 5.96 35.17 -6.11
N SER A 19 7.29 35.17 -5.96
CA SER A 19 8.15 33.99 -6.19
C SER A 19 8.72 33.43 -4.89
N CYS A 20 7.88 33.30 -3.86
CA CYS A 20 8.12 32.30 -2.81
C CYS A 20 7.23 31.10 -3.11
N SER A 21 7.59 30.30 -4.12
CA SER A 21 7.17 28.90 -4.13
C SER A 21 7.87 28.26 -2.94
N GLN A 22 7.19 28.19 -1.80
CA GLN A 22 7.69 27.44 -0.66
C GLN A 22 7.73 25.98 -1.10
N GLN A 23 8.90 25.56 -1.60
CA GLN A 23 9.14 24.20 -2.06
C GLN A 23 8.93 23.31 -0.84
N GLN A 24 7.76 22.71 -0.77
CA GLN A 24 7.37 21.91 0.38
C GLN A 24 8.35 20.75 0.49
N ASN A 25 8.88 20.54 1.69
CA ASN A 25 9.83 19.47 1.94
C ASN A 25 9.17 18.13 1.53
N PRO A 26 9.73 17.37 0.57
CA PRO A 26 9.15 16.11 0.11
C PRO A 26 8.84 15.13 1.25
N ASN A 27 9.67 15.11 2.29
CA ASN A 27 9.44 14.26 3.46
C ASN A 27 8.15 14.64 4.22
N ALA A 28 7.85 15.94 4.32
CA ALA A 28 6.60 16.39 4.94
C ALA A 28 5.37 15.97 4.12
N LEU A 29 5.48 15.95 2.78
CA LEU A 29 4.42 15.45 1.91
C LEU A 29 4.21 13.94 2.05
N LEU A 30 5.28 13.16 2.21
CA LEU A 30 5.19 11.71 2.48
C LEU A 30 4.43 11.44 3.78
N ILE A 31 4.79 12.15 4.86
CA ILE A 31 4.11 12.02 6.15
C ILE A 31 2.64 12.42 6.04
N GLN A 32 2.35 13.51 5.31
CA GLN A 32 0.98 13.95 5.08
C GLN A 32 0.17 12.92 4.31
N ALA A 33 0.73 12.35 3.23
CA ALA A 33 0.07 11.31 2.45
C ALA A 33 -0.21 10.05 3.29
N ASP A 34 0.74 9.59 4.11
CA ASP A 34 0.53 8.42 4.97
C ASP A 34 -0.58 8.68 6.00
N SER A 35 -0.67 9.90 6.54
CA SER A 35 -1.72 10.28 7.49
C SER A 35 -3.13 10.20 6.89
N PHE A 36 -3.28 10.42 5.58
CA PHE A 36 -4.55 10.30 4.88
C PHE A 36 -4.81 8.90 4.32
N MET A 37 -3.82 8.01 4.35
CA MET A 37 -3.82 6.77 3.56
C MET A 37 -5.01 5.83 3.85
N GLU A 38 -5.44 5.76 5.11
CA GLU A 38 -6.53 4.87 5.50
C GLU A 38 -7.92 5.46 5.30
N GLU A 39 -8.08 6.78 5.48
CA GLU A 39 -9.40 7.45 5.47
C GLU A 39 -9.70 8.14 4.12
N TYR A 40 -8.68 8.70 3.47
CA TYR A 40 -8.77 9.46 2.22
C TYR A 40 -7.65 9.05 1.24
N PRO A 41 -7.66 7.79 0.75
CA PRO A 41 -6.59 7.26 -0.11
C PRO A 41 -6.46 8.01 -1.44
N ASP A 42 -7.53 8.61 -1.95
CA ASP A 42 -7.53 9.47 -3.14
C ASP A 42 -6.71 10.75 -2.92
N SER A 43 -6.87 11.36 -1.75
CA SER A 43 -6.12 12.54 -1.32
C SER A 43 -4.66 12.19 -1.07
N ALA A 44 -4.39 11.04 -0.45
CA ALA A 44 -3.03 10.51 -0.29
C ALA A 44 -2.35 10.30 -1.65
N LEU A 45 -3.06 9.69 -2.61
CA LEU A 45 -2.56 9.49 -3.97
C LEU A 45 -2.24 10.82 -4.65
N HIS A 46 -3.15 11.80 -4.57
CA HIS A 46 -2.94 13.12 -5.16
C HIS A 46 -1.68 13.81 -4.63
N ILE A 47 -1.44 13.73 -3.31
CA ILE A 47 -0.23 14.27 -2.69
C ILE A 47 1.00 13.54 -3.21
N LEU A 48 0.99 12.21 -3.25
CA LEU A 48 2.13 11.41 -3.71
C LEU A 48 2.47 11.68 -5.18
N GLU A 49 1.48 11.85 -6.04
CA GLU A 49 1.69 12.18 -7.45
C GLU A 49 2.24 13.60 -7.67
N SER A 50 2.09 14.49 -6.69
CA SER A 50 2.68 15.84 -6.72
C SER A 50 4.18 15.87 -6.38
N ILE A 51 4.73 14.78 -5.82
CA ILE A 51 6.13 14.74 -5.38
C ILE A 51 7.05 14.53 -6.59
N GLU A 52 7.95 15.49 -6.82
CA GLU A 52 9.06 15.34 -7.76
C GLU A 52 10.11 14.37 -7.18
N THR A 53 10.20 13.16 -7.73
CA THR A 53 11.08 12.10 -7.22
C THR A 53 12.56 12.46 -7.20
N GLN A 54 12.98 13.43 -8.04
CA GLN A 54 14.34 13.97 -8.03
C GLN A 54 14.69 14.72 -6.73
N GLN A 55 13.68 15.22 -6.01
CA GLN A 55 13.85 15.89 -4.73
C GLN A 55 14.03 14.90 -3.56
N LEU A 56 13.72 13.61 -3.78
CA LEU A 56 13.94 12.54 -2.80
C LEU A 56 15.42 12.10 -2.84
N SER A 57 16.25 12.69 -1.98
CA SER A 57 17.69 12.41 -1.96
C SER A 57 18.04 11.17 -1.14
N ALA A 58 17.34 10.93 -0.02
CA ALA A 58 17.59 9.79 0.84
C ALA A 58 16.95 8.50 0.28
N GLN A 59 17.67 7.38 0.41
CA GLN A 59 17.15 6.07 0.02
C GLN A 59 15.90 5.69 0.83
N ALA A 60 15.86 6.08 2.11
CA ALA A 60 14.71 5.90 2.98
C ALA A 60 13.45 6.58 2.43
N ASP A 61 13.56 7.85 2.03
CA ASP A 61 12.43 8.61 1.48
C ASP A 61 11.96 8.02 0.14
N ARG A 62 12.87 7.54 -0.71
CA ARG A 62 12.50 6.86 -1.97
C ARG A 62 11.76 5.54 -1.73
N ALA A 63 12.23 4.75 -0.76
CA ALA A 63 11.58 3.49 -0.40
C ALA A 63 10.19 3.73 0.22
N TYR A 64 10.08 4.75 1.07
CA TYR A 64 8.81 5.11 1.69
C TYR A 64 7.82 5.66 0.65
N TYR A 65 8.27 6.54 -0.25
CA TYR A 65 7.49 6.98 -1.41
C TYR A 65 7.01 5.80 -2.25
N ALA A 66 7.90 4.88 -2.59
CA ALA A 66 7.58 3.71 -3.40
C ALA A 66 6.49 2.84 -2.74
N LEU A 67 6.59 2.63 -1.43
CA LEU A 67 5.60 1.89 -0.67
C LEU A 67 4.25 2.62 -0.64
N LEU A 68 4.24 3.91 -0.27
CA LEU A 68 3.02 4.70 -0.15
C LEU A 68 2.30 4.87 -1.49
N LEU A 69 3.02 5.13 -2.59
CA LEU A 69 2.40 5.28 -3.91
C LEU A 69 1.76 3.97 -4.37
N THR A 70 2.44 2.84 -4.14
CA THR A 70 1.89 1.51 -4.45
C THR A 70 0.63 1.25 -3.64
N GLN A 71 0.67 1.54 -2.33
CA GLN A 71 -0.45 1.38 -1.41
C GLN A 71 -1.64 2.27 -1.80
N ALA A 72 -1.40 3.54 -2.11
CA ALA A 72 -2.44 4.49 -2.50
C ALA A 72 -3.13 4.03 -3.79
N ARG A 73 -2.36 3.56 -4.78
CA ARG A 73 -2.92 3.03 -6.03
C ARG A 73 -3.77 1.78 -5.82
N ASP A 74 -3.30 0.83 -5.01
CA ASP A 74 -4.07 -0.38 -4.66
C ASP A 74 -5.39 -0.01 -3.95
N LYS A 75 -5.35 0.90 -2.97
CA LYS A 75 -6.54 1.38 -2.26
C LYS A 75 -7.51 2.18 -3.13
N ASN A 76 -7.03 2.79 -4.21
CA ASN A 76 -7.85 3.47 -5.21
C ASN A 76 -8.27 2.56 -6.37
N TYR A 77 -8.06 1.24 -6.26
CA TYR A 77 -8.42 0.25 -7.29
C TYR A 77 -7.75 0.50 -8.64
N ILE A 78 -6.57 1.13 -8.63
CA ILE A 78 -5.74 1.32 -9.82
C ILE A 78 -4.93 0.04 -10.04
N VAL A 79 -5.17 -0.62 -11.16
CA VAL A 79 -4.47 -1.85 -11.56
C VAL A 79 -2.98 -1.56 -11.74
N GLN A 80 -2.13 -2.32 -11.05
CA GLN A 80 -0.67 -2.19 -11.12
C GLN A 80 -0.03 -3.52 -11.54
N THR A 81 0.74 -3.52 -12.62
CA THR A 81 1.45 -4.73 -13.09
C THR A 81 2.96 -4.57 -13.19
N ASP A 82 3.49 -3.36 -13.00
CA ASP A 82 4.93 -3.09 -12.95
C ASP A 82 5.40 -3.11 -11.48
N ASP A 83 6.29 -4.05 -11.16
CA ASP A 83 6.81 -4.25 -9.81
C ASP A 83 8.08 -3.45 -9.49
N SER A 84 8.60 -2.66 -10.45
CA SER A 84 9.86 -1.94 -10.30
C SER A 84 9.86 -0.99 -9.08
N LEU A 85 8.76 -0.28 -8.88
CA LEU A 85 8.61 0.65 -7.77
C LEU A 85 8.58 -0.08 -6.43
N ILE A 86 7.67 -1.03 -6.23
CA ILE A 86 7.54 -1.75 -4.96
C ILE A 86 8.81 -2.53 -4.60
N ARG A 87 9.56 -3.01 -5.60
CA ARG A 87 10.86 -3.67 -5.37
C ARG A 87 11.89 -2.75 -4.71
N THR A 88 11.82 -1.45 -4.97
CA THR A 88 12.67 -0.47 -4.28
C THR A 88 12.37 -0.45 -2.77
N ALA A 89 11.08 -0.49 -2.40
CA ALA A 89 10.67 -0.57 -1.00
C ALA A 89 11.08 -1.90 -0.36
N VAL A 90 10.81 -3.04 -1.02
CA VAL A 90 11.18 -4.38 -0.51
C VAL A 90 12.68 -4.46 -0.25
N GLN A 91 13.52 -4.08 -1.23
CA GLN A 91 14.98 -4.13 -1.09
C GLN A 91 15.48 -3.27 0.08
N TYR A 92 14.93 -2.06 0.23
CA TYR A 92 15.33 -1.18 1.31
C TYR A 92 14.92 -1.72 2.68
N TYR A 93 13.65 -2.09 2.86
CA TYR A 93 13.14 -2.53 4.16
C TYR A 93 13.69 -3.89 4.58
N ASP A 94 14.04 -4.77 3.64
CA ASP A 94 14.81 -5.98 3.92
C ASP A 94 16.22 -5.67 4.40
N SER A 95 16.88 -4.65 3.82
CA SER A 95 18.24 -4.28 4.21
C SER A 95 18.34 -3.68 5.61
N VAL A 96 17.31 -2.94 6.06
CA VAL A 96 17.29 -2.30 7.38
C VAL A 96 16.56 -3.13 8.44
N GLY A 97 15.81 -4.16 8.04
CA GLY A 97 15.10 -5.05 8.95
C GLY A 97 13.89 -4.42 9.64
N ASP A 98 13.24 -3.46 8.98
CA ASP A 98 12.01 -2.83 9.49
C ASP A 98 10.82 -3.77 9.26
N VAL A 99 10.48 -4.56 10.27
CA VAL A 99 9.48 -5.64 10.16
C VAL A 99 8.09 -5.14 9.77
N GLN A 100 7.71 -3.93 10.21
CA GLN A 100 6.41 -3.35 9.86
C GLN A 100 6.36 -3.00 8.38
N MET A 101 7.43 -2.39 7.88
CA MET A 101 7.52 -1.98 6.48
C MET A 101 7.78 -3.16 5.55
N GLN A 102 8.53 -4.19 6.00
CA GLN A 102 8.69 -5.45 5.29
C GLN A 102 7.33 -6.12 5.05
N ALA A 103 6.49 -6.23 6.08
CA ALA A 103 5.15 -6.80 5.96
C ALA A 103 4.31 -6.07 4.90
N LYS A 104 4.28 -4.73 4.96
CA LYS A 104 3.55 -3.91 3.98
C LYS A 104 4.12 -4.07 2.57
N ALA A 105 5.45 -4.03 2.41
CA ALA A 105 6.09 -4.10 1.11
C ALA A 105 5.84 -5.44 0.40
N TYR A 106 5.95 -6.56 1.13
CA TYR A 106 5.62 -7.89 0.60
C TYR A 106 4.12 -8.03 0.28
N TYR A 107 3.24 -7.51 1.14
CA TYR A 107 1.80 -7.50 0.85
C TYR A 107 1.48 -6.75 -0.44
N TYR A 108 1.99 -5.53 -0.62
CA TYR A 108 1.70 -4.74 -1.82
C TYR A 108 2.40 -5.29 -3.07
N LYS A 109 3.55 -5.95 -2.94
CA LYS A 109 4.14 -6.69 -4.06
C LYS A 109 3.26 -7.89 -4.48
N GLY A 110 2.67 -8.59 -3.51
CA GLY A 110 1.64 -9.60 -3.76
C GLY A 110 0.42 -9.03 -4.49
N ALA A 111 -0.02 -7.82 -4.12
CA ALA A 111 -1.12 -7.13 -4.80
C ALA A 111 -0.80 -6.80 -6.27
N ILE A 112 0.42 -6.35 -6.58
CA ILE A 112 0.85 -6.14 -7.97
C ILE A 112 0.83 -7.45 -8.77
N TYR A 113 1.31 -8.55 -8.20
CA TYR A 113 1.26 -9.85 -8.89
C TYR A 113 -0.15 -10.40 -9.03
N ARG A 114 -1.05 -10.13 -8.08
CA ARG A 114 -2.48 -10.43 -8.20
C ARG A 114 -3.08 -9.68 -9.40
N ASP A 115 -2.82 -8.38 -9.51
CA ASP A 115 -3.31 -7.53 -10.59
C ASP A 115 -2.74 -7.95 -11.95
N ALA A 116 -1.50 -8.44 -11.98
CA ALA A 116 -0.87 -9.05 -13.16
C ALA A 116 -1.38 -10.47 -13.47
N ASN A 117 -2.32 -11.00 -12.69
CA ASN A 117 -2.84 -12.37 -12.78
C ASN A 117 -1.76 -13.47 -12.63
N LEU A 118 -0.67 -13.14 -11.93
CA LEU A 118 0.42 -14.05 -11.55
C LEU A 118 0.11 -14.64 -10.17
N CYS A 119 -0.90 -15.52 -10.12
CA CYS A 119 -1.48 -15.98 -8.84
C CYS A 119 -0.47 -16.71 -7.93
N GLY A 120 0.44 -17.51 -8.49
CA GLY A 120 1.43 -18.24 -7.70
C GLY A 120 2.44 -17.31 -7.04
N GLU A 121 2.91 -16.32 -7.78
CA GLU A 121 3.80 -15.27 -7.32
C GLU A 121 3.11 -14.39 -6.28
N ALA A 122 1.85 -13.99 -6.52
CA ALA A 122 1.06 -13.24 -5.56
C ALA A 122 0.92 -13.98 -4.23
N ILE A 123 0.54 -15.26 -4.26
CA ILE A 123 0.45 -16.12 -3.06
C ILE A 123 1.81 -16.18 -2.36
N LYS A 124 2.91 -16.39 -3.09
CA LYS A 124 4.25 -16.44 -2.50
C LYS A 124 4.59 -15.17 -1.73
N GLU A 125 4.36 -14.00 -2.32
CA GLU A 125 4.66 -12.71 -1.66
C GLU A 125 3.75 -12.47 -0.44
N TYR A 126 2.46 -12.83 -0.53
CA TYR A 126 1.54 -12.78 0.61
C TYR A 126 2.01 -13.70 1.76
N LEU A 127 2.38 -14.94 1.47
CA LEU A 127 2.92 -15.86 2.47
C LEU A 127 4.23 -15.34 3.07
N THR A 128 5.06 -14.67 2.27
CA THR A 128 6.29 -14.03 2.76
C THR A 128 5.99 -12.88 3.72
N ALA A 129 4.88 -12.17 3.54
CA ALA A 129 4.46 -11.08 4.43
C ALA A 129 3.96 -11.55 5.81
N ILE A 130 3.43 -12.78 5.93
CA ILE A 130 2.84 -13.33 7.17
C ILE A 130 3.78 -13.20 8.39
N PRO A 131 4.99 -13.79 8.39
CA PRO A 131 5.85 -13.77 9.57
C PRO A 131 6.27 -12.34 9.97
N PHE A 132 6.37 -11.42 9.00
CA PHE A 132 6.64 -10.01 9.29
C PHE A 132 5.43 -9.33 9.94
N ALA A 133 4.22 -9.58 9.44
CA ALA A 133 2.99 -9.03 10.02
C ALA A 133 2.73 -9.57 11.44
N GLU A 134 2.98 -10.85 11.67
CA GLU A 134 2.90 -11.49 12.99
C GLU A 134 3.91 -10.86 13.96
N LYS A 135 5.17 -10.75 13.56
CA LYS A 135 6.23 -10.13 14.37
C LYS A 135 5.99 -8.65 14.64
N ALA A 136 5.35 -7.95 13.71
CA ALA A 136 4.93 -6.57 13.85
C ALA A 136 3.67 -6.39 14.70
N GLU A 137 3.02 -7.49 15.13
CA GLU A 137 1.72 -7.50 15.80
C GLU A 137 0.63 -6.75 15.00
N ASN A 138 0.77 -6.70 13.67
CA ASN A 138 -0.15 -6.00 12.78
C ASN A 138 -1.27 -6.93 12.33
N THR A 139 -2.23 -7.14 13.24
CA THR A 139 -3.35 -8.08 13.06
C THR A 139 -4.29 -7.68 11.92
N LYS A 140 -4.47 -6.37 11.71
CA LYS A 140 -5.23 -5.84 10.56
C LYS A 140 -4.59 -6.26 9.23
N LEU A 141 -3.29 -6.04 9.07
CA LEU A 141 -2.58 -6.45 7.84
C LEU A 141 -2.56 -7.97 7.68
N LEU A 142 -2.39 -8.71 8.78
CA LEU A 142 -2.42 -10.17 8.76
C LEU A 142 -3.77 -10.72 8.25
N GLY A 143 -4.89 -10.13 8.68
CA GLY A 143 -6.22 -10.46 8.16
C GLY A 143 -6.35 -10.20 6.65
N LEU A 144 -5.82 -9.07 6.17
CA LEU A 144 -5.78 -8.75 4.73
C LEU A 144 -4.95 -9.77 3.95
N ILE A 145 -3.76 -10.12 4.46
CA ILE A 145 -2.88 -11.13 3.84
C ILE A 145 -3.60 -12.48 3.71
N TYR A 146 -4.24 -12.95 4.78
CA TYR A 146 -4.98 -14.21 4.74
C TYR A 146 -6.15 -14.17 3.77
N ASN A 147 -6.97 -13.11 3.78
CA ASN A 147 -8.08 -12.99 2.84
C ASN A 147 -7.59 -13.03 1.38
N GLN A 148 -6.53 -12.31 1.05
CA GLN A 148 -5.98 -12.27 -0.30
C GLN A 148 -5.39 -13.61 -0.73
N ALA A 149 -4.60 -14.27 0.13
CA ALA A 149 -4.04 -15.58 -0.17
C ALA A 149 -5.12 -16.67 -0.29
N GLY A 150 -6.08 -16.70 0.65
CA GLY A 150 -7.20 -17.63 0.65
C GLY A 150 -8.07 -17.48 -0.60
N TYR A 151 -8.33 -16.24 -1.04
CA TYR A 151 -9.10 -15.99 -2.24
C TYR A 151 -8.39 -16.48 -3.51
N LEU A 152 -7.07 -16.24 -3.60
CA LEU A 152 -6.28 -16.74 -4.72
C LEU A 152 -6.21 -18.27 -4.74
N TYR A 153 -6.05 -18.93 -3.59
CA TYR A 153 -6.14 -20.39 -3.52
C TYR A 153 -7.50 -20.90 -4.00
N TYR A 154 -8.58 -20.25 -3.58
CA TYR A 154 -9.94 -20.60 -4.02
C TYR A 154 -10.11 -20.48 -5.54
N LEU A 155 -9.63 -19.38 -6.13
CA LEU A 155 -9.69 -19.17 -7.59
C LEU A 155 -8.88 -20.21 -8.38
N GLN A 156 -7.83 -20.77 -7.78
CA GLN A 156 -6.99 -21.82 -8.39
C GLN A 156 -7.50 -23.24 -8.09
N ASP A 157 -8.71 -23.41 -7.51
CA ASP A 157 -9.28 -24.71 -7.11
C ASP A 157 -8.43 -25.47 -6.07
N LEU A 158 -7.57 -24.74 -5.35
CA LEU A 158 -6.73 -25.24 -4.25
C LEU A 158 -7.51 -25.15 -2.93
N LEU A 159 -8.61 -25.89 -2.88
CA LEU A 159 -9.65 -25.74 -1.85
C LEU A 159 -9.19 -26.12 -0.44
N GLU A 160 -8.23 -27.03 -0.29
CA GLU A 160 -7.69 -27.40 1.02
C GLU A 160 -6.83 -26.29 1.62
N GLN A 161 -6.00 -25.66 0.79
CA GLN A 161 -5.18 -24.51 1.16
C GLN A 161 -6.05 -23.30 1.46
N ALA A 162 -7.07 -23.04 0.63
CA ALA A 162 -8.04 -21.98 0.87
C ALA A 162 -8.75 -22.18 2.21
N ASP A 163 -9.29 -23.38 2.47
CA ASP A 163 -9.98 -23.70 3.73
C ASP A 163 -9.07 -23.51 4.95
N SER A 164 -7.83 -23.98 4.86
CA SER A 164 -6.83 -23.82 5.92
C SER A 164 -6.56 -22.34 6.25
N ILE A 165 -6.43 -21.49 5.23
CA ILE A 165 -6.23 -20.04 5.41
C ILE A 165 -7.48 -19.38 6.01
N TYR A 166 -8.69 -19.76 5.58
CA TYR A 166 -9.90 -19.18 6.14
C TYR A 166 -10.20 -19.65 7.57
N GLN A 167 -9.75 -20.84 7.98
CA GLN A 167 -9.76 -21.25 9.39
C GLN A 167 -8.81 -20.41 10.25
N LEU A 168 -7.62 -20.07 9.72
CA LEU A 168 -6.71 -19.14 10.41
C LEU A 168 -7.31 -17.73 10.50
N THR A 169 -7.95 -17.28 9.43
CA THR A 169 -8.65 -15.98 9.36
C THR A 169 -9.75 -15.90 10.41
N GLU A 170 -10.57 -16.93 10.54
CA GLU A 170 -11.63 -17.01 11.56
C GLU A 170 -11.05 -16.94 12.98
N LYS A 171 -10.00 -17.71 13.29
CA LYS A 171 -9.35 -17.67 14.61
C LYS A 171 -8.84 -16.27 14.94
N LEU A 172 -8.18 -15.62 13.99
CA LEU A 172 -7.70 -14.25 14.13
C LEU A 172 -8.87 -13.27 14.36
N ALA A 173 -9.94 -13.39 13.58
CA ALA A 173 -11.12 -12.53 13.68
C ALA A 173 -11.80 -12.62 15.05
N ILE A 174 -11.97 -13.85 15.57
CA ILE A 174 -12.52 -14.08 16.91
C ILE A 174 -11.62 -13.47 17.98
N GLN A 175 -10.30 -13.63 17.89
CA GLN A 175 -9.36 -13.05 18.85
C GLN A 175 -9.41 -11.51 18.87
N GLN A 176 -9.63 -10.88 17.72
CA GLN A 176 -9.69 -9.42 17.58
C GLN A 176 -11.09 -8.84 17.78
N ASN A 177 -12.12 -9.66 17.97
CA ASN A 177 -13.53 -9.27 17.88
C ASN A 177 -13.87 -8.55 16.55
N ASP A 178 -13.18 -8.91 15.47
CA ASP A 178 -13.42 -8.37 14.12
C ASP A 178 -14.56 -9.14 13.45
N THR A 179 -15.78 -8.65 13.62
CA THR A 179 -16.99 -9.30 13.07
C THR A 179 -17.04 -9.30 11.55
N SER A 180 -16.44 -8.31 10.89
CA SER A 180 -16.39 -8.23 9.43
C SER A 180 -15.46 -9.32 8.87
N LEU A 181 -14.25 -9.42 9.43
CA LEU A 181 -13.29 -10.45 9.04
C LEU A 181 -13.82 -11.86 9.34
N TRP A 182 -14.56 -12.03 10.44
CA TRP A 182 -15.18 -13.32 10.77
C TRP A 182 -16.26 -13.72 9.76
N ALA A 183 -17.13 -12.78 9.37
CA ALA A 183 -18.16 -13.02 8.37
C ALA A 183 -17.56 -13.40 7.01
N ASP A 184 -16.47 -12.74 6.59
CA ASP A 184 -15.76 -13.06 5.35
C ASP A 184 -15.18 -14.48 5.39
N ALA A 185 -14.52 -14.86 6.49
CA ALA A 185 -13.97 -16.19 6.67
C ALA A 185 -15.05 -17.28 6.56
N LEU A 186 -16.18 -17.13 7.26
CA LEU A 186 -17.29 -18.08 7.22
C LEU A 186 -17.93 -18.17 5.83
N SER A 187 -18.05 -17.03 5.13
CA SER A 187 -18.58 -16.98 3.76
C SER A 187 -17.75 -17.83 2.80
N PHE A 188 -16.42 -17.72 2.86
CA PHE A 188 -15.54 -18.51 2.01
C PHE A 188 -15.47 -19.98 2.41
N GLN A 189 -15.42 -20.31 3.70
CA GLN A 189 -15.53 -21.70 4.17
C GLN A 189 -16.83 -22.35 3.66
N GLY A 190 -17.96 -21.64 3.72
CA GLY A 190 -19.24 -22.09 3.17
C GLY A 190 -19.19 -22.35 1.66
N LYS A 191 -18.62 -21.42 0.88
CA LYS A 191 -18.43 -21.59 -0.58
C LYS A 191 -17.56 -22.80 -0.90
N ILE A 192 -16.47 -23.00 -0.18
CA ILE A 192 -15.55 -24.14 -0.35
C ILE A 192 -16.27 -25.45 -0.07
N ASN A 193 -17.02 -25.54 1.03
CA ASN A 193 -17.78 -26.74 1.38
C ASN A 193 -18.81 -27.09 0.31
N ILE A 194 -19.60 -26.11 -0.16
CA ILE A 194 -20.57 -26.33 -1.25
C ILE A 194 -19.88 -26.85 -2.50
N PHE A 195 -18.71 -26.32 -2.84
CA PHE A 195 -17.97 -26.75 -4.03
C PHE A 195 -17.42 -28.17 -3.89
N LYS A 196 -16.88 -28.53 -2.72
CA LYS A 196 -16.41 -29.90 -2.42
C LYS A 196 -17.53 -30.94 -2.56
N PHE A 197 -18.77 -30.61 -2.18
CA PHE A 197 -19.92 -31.53 -2.32
C PHE A 197 -20.47 -31.67 -3.75
N ARG A 198 -20.07 -30.81 -4.69
CA ARG A 198 -20.54 -30.86 -6.09
C ARG A 198 -19.64 -31.68 -7.02
N LYS A 199 -18.44 -32.06 -6.56
CA LYS A 199 -17.52 -32.97 -7.26
C LYS A 199 -17.73 -34.40 -6.76
#